data_AF-A0A536FJJ2-F1
#
_entry.id   AF-A0A536FJJ2-F1
#
_cell.length_a   1.000
_cell.length_b   1.000
_cell.length_c   1.000
_cell.angle_alpha   90.00
_cell.angle_beta   90.00
_cell.angle_gamma   90.00
#
_symmetry.space_group_name_H-M   'P 1'
#
loop_
_entity.id
_entity.type
_entity.pdbx_description
1 polymer ?
#
loop_
_entity_poly.entity_id
_entity_poly.type
_entity_poly.pdbx_seq_one_letter_code
_entity_poly.pdbx_strand_id
1 'polypeptide(L)'
;ARRSIRGLPPMIPAVFQVTLAMIITGTIAIVVEHPWTIQPTLAGVGAIVWLGIFGSGFAYLAFFRLLSHWGATRTTAVAYLLPIVAIALGFLVLGEQIDARTVIGTLLIIGGVALVNSRFGRQLIFARTRPRTA
;
A
#
# COMPACT_ATOMS: atom_id res chain seq x y z
N ALA A 1 20.41 17.52 -3.99
CA ALA A 1 19.40 16.62 -3.39
C ALA A 1 19.66 15.12 -3.63
N ARG A 2 19.88 14.63 -4.87
CA ARG A 2 20.02 13.18 -5.19
C ARG A 2 21.29 12.45 -4.66
N ARG A 3 22.24 13.16 -4.04
CA ARG A 3 23.48 12.56 -3.49
C ARG A 3 23.39 12.17 -2.00
N SER A 4 22.41 12.66 -1.24
CA SER A 4 22.38 12.50 0.23
C SER A 4 21.66 11.24 0.75
N ILE A 5 21.03 10.44 -0.12
CA ILE A 5 20.19 9.28 0.28
C ILE A 5 20.90 7.94 -0.02
N ARG A 6 22.08 7.96 -0.63
CA ARG A 6 22.88 6.74 -0.87
C ARG A 6 23.58 6.34 0.43
N GLY A 7 22.96 5.43 1.19
CA GLY A 7 23.60 4.74 2.31
C GLY A 7 22.78 4.70 3.61
N LEU A 8 21.69 5.44 3.71
CA LEU A 8 20.81 5.34 4.89
C LEU A 8 19.95 4.07 4.81
N PRO A 9 19.83 3.30 5.90
CA PRO A 9 18.86 2.22 5.98
C PRO A 9 17.48 2.74 5.59
N PRO A 10 16.74 2.07 4.68
CA PRO A 10 15.43 2.52 4.21
C PRO A 10 14.38 2.63 5.33
N MET A 11 14.68 2.08 6.51
CA MET A 11 13.89 2.21 7.73
C MET A 11 13.90 3.64 8.30
N ILE A 12 15.01 4.39 8.19
CA ILE A 12 15.12 5.73 8.80
C ILE A 12 14.11 6.71 8.16
N PRO A 13 14.06 6.88 6.82
CA PRO A 13 13.05 7.74 6.18
C PRO A 13 11.61 7.32 6.50
N ALA A 14 11.38 6.02 6.65
CA ALA A 14 10.05 5.50 6.94
C ALA A 14 9.57 5.83 8.36
N VAL A 15 10.47 5.80 9.36
CA VAL A 15 10.13 6.25 10.70
C VAL A 15 9.74 7.72 10.69
N PHE A 16 10.53 8.59 10.03
CA PHE A 16 10.17 10.00 9.91
C PHE A 16 8.83 10.20 9.20
N GLN A 17 8.59 9.47 8.11
CA GLN A 17 7.34 9.54 7.37
C GLN A 17 6.13 9.12 8.22
N VAL A 18 6.22 7.99 8.93
CA VAL A 18 5.11 7.48 9.75
C VAL A 18 4.87 8.38 10.96
N THR A 19 5.92 8.90 11.59
CA THR A 19 5.80 9.87 12.70
C THR A 19 5.14 11.16 12.24
N LEU A 20 5.54 11.70 11.08
CA LEU A 20 4.89 12.90 10.53
C LEU A 20 3.43 12.63 10.15
N ALA A 21 3.14 11.47 9.54
CA ALA A 21 1.77 11.06 9.23
C ALA A 21 0.92 10.95 10.51
N MET A 22 1.46 10.37 11.58
CA MET A 22 0.80 10.28 12.89
C MET A 22 0.46 11.66 13.45
N ILE A 23 1.39 12.62 13.39
CA ILE A 23 1.17 13.99 13.87
C ILE A 23 0.09 14.68 13.04
N ILE A 24 0.19 14.61 11.71
CA ILE A 24 -0.75 15.28 10.80
C ILE A 24 -2.15 14.69 10.95
N THR A 25 -2.29 13.36 10.78
CA THR A 25 -3.58 12.67 10.85
C THR A 25 -4.16 12.72 12.25
N GLY A 26 -3.33 12.58 13.30
CA GLY A 26 -3.77 12.70 14.68
C GLY A 26 -4.32 14.09 15.02
N THR A 27 -3.67 15.16 14.54
CA THR A 27 -4.16 16.53 14.73
C THR A 27 -5.51 16.73 14.03
N ILE A 28 -5.64 16.25 12.79
CA ILE A 28 -6.90 16.34 12.04
C ILE A 28 -8.02 15.56 12.77
N ALA A 29 -7.74 14.34 13.22
CA ALA A 29 -8.72 13.52 13.94
C ALA A 29 -9.21 14.21 15.23
N ILE A 30 -8.30 14.82 16.01
CA ILE A 30 -8.66 15.58 17.23
C ILE A 30 -9.58 16.76 16.90
N VAL A 31 -9.30 17.49 15.82
CA VAL A 31 -10.07 18.69 15.42
C VAL A 31 -11.44 18.32 14.83
N VAL A 32 -11.51 17.25 14.04
CA VAL A 32 -12.72 16.91 13.26
C VAL A 32 -13.63 15.92 13.98
N GLU A 33 -13.08 14.90 14.62
CA GLU A 33 -13.87 13.77 15.16
C GLU A 33 -14.19 13.94 16.66
N HIS A 34 -13.56 14.91 17.35
CA HIS A 34 -13.78 15.17 18.78
C HIS A 34 -13.76 13.89 19.64
N PRO A 35 -12.62 13.18 19.71
CA PRO A 35 -12.53 11.82 20.26
C PRO A 35 -12.96 11.68 21.72
N TRP A 36 -13.02 12.78 22.48
CA TRP A 36 -13.57 12.81 23.85
C TRP A 36 -15.09 12.57 23.92
N THR A 37 -15.79 12.61 22.78
CA THR A 37 -17.22 12.30 22.70
C THR A 37 -17.48 10.81 22.46
N ILE A 38 -16.46 10.04 22.09
CA ILE A 38 -16.55 8.63 21.75
C ILE A 38 -16.19 7.80 22.98
N GLN A 39 -17.00 6.80 23.31
CA GLN A 39 -16.66 5.85 24.35
C GLN A 39 -15.74 4.76 23.78
N PRO A 40 -14.48 4.66 24.21
CA PRO A 40 -13.57 3.64 23.72
C PRO A 40 -14.06 2.26 24.17
N THR A 41 -14.43 1.42 23.21
CA THR A 41 -14.76 0.01 23.48
C THR A 41 -13.49 -0.83 23.44
N LEU A 42 -13.44 -1.88 24.29
CA LEU A 42 -12.30 -2.80 24.32
C LEU A 42 -12.08 -3.47 22.95
N ALA A 43 -13.17 -3.78 22.25
CA ALA A 43 -13.14 -4.32 20.90
C ALA A 43 -12.55 -3.33 19.88
N GLY A 44 -12.92 -2.04 19.95
CA GLY A 44 -12.39 -1.00 19.07
C GLY A 44 -10.89 -0.78 19.28
N VAL A 45 -10.45 -0.70 20.54
CA VAL A 45 -9.02 -0.60 20.87
C VAL A 45 -8.26 -1.83 20.39
N GLY A 46 -8.82 -3.02 20.61
CA GLY A 46 -8.25 -4.29 20.12
C GLY A 46 -8.09 -4.32 18.60
N ALA A 47 -9.09 -3.85 17.85
CA ALA A 47 -9.03 -3.78 16.39
C ALA A 47 -7.95 -2.81 15.90
N ILE A 48 -7.80 -1.64 16.53
CA ILE A 48 -6.76 -0.65 16.20
C ILE A 48 -5.37 -1.23 16.47
N VAL A 49 -5.17 -1.88 17.63
CA VAL A 49 -3.89 -2.50 17.99
C VAL A 49 -3.55 -3.63 17.01
N TRP A 50 -4.53 -4.46 16.66
CA TRP A 50 -4.38 -5.53 15.68
C TRP A 50 -3.95 -5.00 14.31
N LEU A 51 -4.65 -3.99 13.80
CA LEU A 51 -4.32 -3.34 12.52
C LEU A 51 -2.95 -2.65 12.55
N GLY A 52 -2.60 -2.00 13.65
CA GLY A 52 -1.30 -1.34 13.83
C GLY A 52 -0.15 -2.34 13.81
N ILE A 53 -0.24 -3.43 14.57
CA ILE A 53 0.82 -4.43 14.68
C ILE A 53 0.92 -5.29 13.42
N PHE A 54 -0.18 -5.94 13.02
CA PHE A 54 -0.17 -6.91 11.93
C PHE A 54 -0.36 -6.26 10.57
N GLY A 55 -1.29 -5.31 10.46
CA GLY A 55 -1.59 -4.62 9.20
C GLY A 55 -0.48 -3.65 8.77
N SER A 56 0.19 -3.00 9.72
CA SER A 56 1.25 -2.02 9.42
C SER A 56 2.63 -2.47 9.86
N GLY A 57 2.84 -2.76 11.15
CA GLY A 57 4.16 -3.04 11.70
C GLY A 57 4.87 -4.22 11.05
N PHE A 58 4.20 -5.39 11.05
CA PHE A 58 4.74 -6.60 10.43
C PHE A 58 4.87 -6.45 8.91
N ALA A 59 3.90 -5.81 8.27
CA ALA A 59 3.94 -5.51 6.84
C ALA A 59 5.15 -4.64 6.46
N TYR A 60 5.46 -3.60 7.24
CA TYR A 60 6.65 -2.76 7.02
C TYR A 60 7.96 -3.54 7.21
N LEU A 61 8.05 -4.39 8.24
CA LEU A 61 9.23 -5.23 8.45
C LEU A 61 9.44 -6.19 7.28
N ALA A 62 8.37 -6.83 6.80
CA ALA A 62 8.43 -7.66 5.61
C ALA A 62 8.84 -6.82 4.38
N PHE A 63 8.22 -5.66 4.17
CA PHE A 63 8.54 -4.75 3.07
C PHE A 63 10.02 -4.35 3.06
N PHE A 64 10.58 -3.93 4.19
CA PHE A 64 12.00 -3.56 4.26
C PHE A 64 12.94 -4.75 4.08
N ARG A 65 12.55 -5.95 4.53
CA ARG A 65 13.30 -7.18 4.23
C ARG A 65 13.29 -7.51 2.74
N LEU A 66 12.13 -7.46 2.08
CA LEU A 66 12.06 -7.66 0.63
C LEU A 66 12.84 -6.57 -0.11
N LEU A 67 12.76 -5.32 0.34
CA LEU A 67 13.46 -4.21 -0.26
C LEU A 67 14.98 -4.40 -0.23
N SER A 68 15.53 -4.91 0.88
CA SER A 68 16.96 -5.17 1.02
C SER A 68 17.44 -6.38 0.22
N HIS A 69 16.61 -7.43 0.07
CA HIS A 69 17.01 -8.68 -0.60
C HIS A 69 16.73 -8.66 -2.11
N TRP A 70 15.57 -8.13 -2.54
CA TRP A 70 15.07 -8.25 -3.92
C TRP A 70 15.13 -6.92 -4.70
N GLY A 71 15.46 -5.82 -4.02
CA GLY A 71 15.52 -4.48 -4.59
C GLY A 71 14.15 -3.84 -4.82
N ALA A 72 14.14 -2.53 -5.08
CA ALA A 72 12.92 -1.72 -5.10
C ALA A 72 11.89 -2.19 -6.14
N THR A 73 12.31 -2.50 -7.38
CA THR A 73 11.41 -2.85 -8.48
C THR A 73 10.61 -4.13 -8.21
N ARG A 74 11.25 -5.18 -7.68
CA ARG A 74 10.56 -6.44 -7.35
C ARG A 74 9.70 -6.29 -6.11
N THR A 75 10.16 -5.51 -5.13
CA THR A 75 9.41 -5.25 -3.89
C THR A 75 8.11 -4.51 -4.18
N THR A 76 8.15 -3.50 -5.07
CA THR A 76 6.92 -2.78 -5.47
C THR A 76 5.94 -3.67 -6.25
N ALA A 77 6.42 -4.73 -6.91
CA ALA A 77 5.53 -5.65 -7.62
C ALA A 77 4.63 -6.47 -6.67
N VAL A 78 5.03 -6.63 -5.40
CA VAL A 78 4.21 -7.31 -4.38
C VAL A 78 2.91 -6.55 -4.10
N ALA A 79 2.93 -5.22 -4.21
CA ALA A 79 1.73 -4.40 -4.05
C ALA A 79 0.65 -4.69 -5.12
N TYR A 80 1.01 -5.32 -6.25
CA TYR A 80 0.03 -5.75 -7.25
C TYR A 80 -0.77 -6.97 -6.82
N LEU A 81 -0.31 -7.72 -5.81
CA LEU A 81 -1.05 -8.84 -5.24
C LEU A 81 -2.09 -8.40 -4.20
N LEU A 82 -1.96 -7.18 -3.66
CA LEU A 82 -2.84 -6.66 -2.61
C LEU A 82 -4.34 -6.79 -2.96
N PRO A 83 -4.81 -6.40 -4.16
CA PRO A 83 -6.23 -6.52 -4.50
C PRO A 83 -6.72 -7.97 -4.49
N ILE A 84 -5.92 -8.88 -5.03
CA ILE A 84 -6.27 -10.31 -5.11
C ILE A 84 -6.38 -10.90 -3.70
N VAL A 85 -5.40 -10.61 -2.84
CA VAL A 85 -5.39 -11.07 -1.44
C VAL A 85 -6.54 -10.45 -0.65
N ALA A 86 -6.81 -9.15 -0.84
CA ALA A 86 -7.90 -8.46 -0.16
C ALA A 86 -9.27 -9.08 -0.49
N ILE A 87 -9.55 -9.35 -1.77
CA ILE A 87 -10.81 -9.99 -2.19
C ILE A 87 -10.91 -11.42 -1.66
N ALA A 88 -9.81 -12.18 -1.73
CA ALA A 88 -9.78 -13.54 -1.20
C ALA A 88 -10.07 -13.57 0.31
N LEU A 89 -9.48 -12.65 1.08
CA LEU A 89 -9.76 -12.54 2.52
C LEU A 89 -11.17 -12.02 2.81
N GLY A 90 -11.70 -11.08 2.03
CA GLY A 90 -13.09 -10.61 2.17
C GLY A 90 -14.10 -11.74 1.97
N PHE A 91 -13.89 -12.57 0.95
CA PHE A 91 -14.73 -13.74 0.69
C PHE A 91 -14.54 -14.85 1.74
N LEU A 92 -13.29 -15.26 2.01
CA LEU A 92 -13.01 -16.44 2.86
C LEU A 92 -13.13 -16.17 4.36
N VAL A 93 -12.74 -14.97 4.82
CA VAL A 93 -12.69 -14.64 6.25
C VAL A 93 -13.92 -13.87 6.69
N LEU A 94 -14.34 -12.87 5.91
CA LEU A 94 -15.53 -12.06 6.22
C LEU A 94 -16.83 -12.69 5.71
N GLY A 95 -16.75 -13.65 4.77
CA GLY A 95 -17.94 -14.27 4.18
C GLY A 95 -18.70 -13.33 3.24
N GLU A 96 -18.05 -12.32 2.67
CA GLU A 96 -18.70 -11.38 1.74
C GLU A 96 -19.20 -12.13 0.49
N GLN A 97 -20.43 -11.88 0.07
CA GLN A 97 -20.95 -12.46 -1.17
C GLN A 97 -20.33 -11.76 -2.38
N ILE A 98 -19.72 -12.54 -3.27
CA ILE A 98 -19.15 -12.01 -4.52
C ILE A 98 -20.28 -11.76 -5.52
N ASP A 99 -20.73 -10.51 -5.60
CA ASP A 99 -21.65 -10.07 -6.65
C ASP A 99 -20.91 -9.85 -7.99
N ALA A 100 -21.65 -9.85 -9.08
CA ALA A 100 -21.14 -9.64 -10.45
C ALA A 100 -20.31 -8.35 -10.58
N ARG A 101 -20.66 -7.31 -9.82
CA ARG A 101 -19.89 -6.05 -9.76
C ARG A 101 -18.48 -6.26 -9.22
N THR A 102 -18.34 -7.06 -8.17
CA THR A 102 -17.05 -7.41 -7.56
C THR A 102 -16.20 -8.22 -8.54
N VAL A 103 -16.81 -9.14 -9.29
CA VAL A 103 -16.11 -9.91 -10.33
C VAL A 103 -15.58 -8.99 -11.43
N ILE A 104 -16.43 -8.10 -11.96
CA ILE A 104 -16.03 -7.15 -13.01
C ILE A 104 -14.91 -6.23 -12.51
N GLY A 105 -15.04 -5.68 -11.30
CA GLY A 105 -14.00 -4.85 -10.69
C GLY A 105 -12.67 -5.60 -10.52
N THR A 106 -12.74 -6.87 -10.09
CA THR A 106 -11.56 -7.74 -9.94
C THR A 106 -10.86 -7.96 -11.27
N LEU A 107 -11.63 -8.27 -12.33
CA LEU A 107 -11.10 -8.45 -13.68
C LEU A 107 -10.45 -7.17 -14.22
N LEU A 108 -11.04 -6.00 -13.96
CA LEU A 108 -10.47 -4.71 -14.34
C LEU A 108 -9.15 -4.44 -13.64
N ILE A 109 -9.05 -4.72 -12.34
CA ILE A 109 -7.82 -4.55 -11.57
C ILE A 109 -6.72 -5.49 -12.10
N ILE A 110 -7.04 -6.78 -12.26
CA ILE A 110 -6.08 -7.77 -12.79
C ILE A 110 -5.64 -7.38 -14.21
N GLY A 111 -6.57 -6.95 -15.06
CA GLY A 111 -6.28 -6.48 -16.41
C GLY A 111 -5.36 -5.26 -16.43
N GLY A 112 -5.61 -4.27 -15.57
CA GLY A 112 -4.78 -3.07 -15.44
C GLY A 112 -3.37 -3.40 -14.96
N VAL A 113 -3.24 -4.26 -13.94
CA VAL A 113 -1.94 -4.75 -13.44
C VAL A 113 -1.18 -5.50 -14.53
N ALA A 114 -1.86 -6.41 -15.24
CA ALA A 114 -1.26 -7.17 -16.34
C ALA A 114 -0.79 -6.25 -17.48
N LEU A 115 -1.58 -5.22 -17.82
CA LEU A 115 -1.24 -4.26 -18.86
C LEU A 115 0.04 -3.48 -18.49
N VAL A 116 0.10 -2.92 -17.28
CA VAL A 116 1.28 -2.15 -16.79
C VAL A 116 2.53 -3.02 -16.75
N ASN A 117 2.41 -4.30 -16.39
CA ASN A 117 3.55 -5.20 -16.28
C ASN A 117 3.94 -5.86 -17.63
N SER A 118 3.06 -5.83 -18.63
CA SER A 118 3.35 -6.38 -19.96
C SER A 118 4.35 -5.51 -20.74
N ARG A 119 5.23 -6.14 -21.54
CA ARG A 119 6.14 -5.43 -22.45
C ARG A 119 5.38 -4.53 -23.44
N PHE A 120 4.17 -4.93 -23.80
CA PHE A 120 3.27 -4.23 -24.70
C PHE A 120 2.74 -2.92 -24.09
N GLY A 121 2.27 -2.94 -22.84
CA GLY A 121 1.84 -1.73 -22.13
C GLY A 121 2.98 -0.74 -21.91
N ARG A 122 4.19 -1.24 -21.59
CA ARG A 122 5.38 -0.38 -21.45
C ARG A 122 5.77 0.30 -22.77
N GLN A 123 5.61 -0.38 -23.90
CA GLN A 123 5.84 0.20 -25.23
C GLN A 123 4.75 1.22 -25.58
N LEU A 124 3.48 0.91 -25.39
CA LEU A 124 2.39 1.86 -25.70
C LEU A 124 2.48 3.15 -24.88
N ILE A 125 2.80 3.06 -23.59
CA ILE A 125 2.84 4.22 -22.68
C ILE A 125 4.12 5.05 -22.89
N PHE A 126 5.28 4.40 -23.13
CA PHE A 126 6.58 5.09 -23.22
C PHE A 126 7.15 5.21 -24.64
N ALA A 127 6.46 4.74 -25.69
CA ALA A 127 6.92 4.92 -27.07
C ALA A 127 6.90 6.38 -27.56
N ARG A 128 6.19 7.28 -26.87
CA ARG A 128 6.03 8.68 -27.30
C ARG A 128 7.20 9.61 -26.95
N THR A 129 8.18 9.16 -26.16
CA THR A 129 9.26 10.01 -25.64
C THR A 129 10.63 9.83 -26.31
N ARG A 130 10.73 9.23 -27.51
CA ARG A 130 11.98 9.36 -28.28
C ARG A 130 12.07 10.77 -28.87
N PRO A 131 12.96 11.66 -28.41
CA PRO A 131 13.25 12.88 -29.14
C PRO A 131 13.96 12.44 -30.43
N ARG A 132 13.43 12.84 -31.59
CA ARG A 132 14.20 12.81 -32.84
C ARG A 132 15.29 13.87 -32.69
N THR A 133 16.47 13.48 -32.19
CA THR A 133 17.69 14.25 -32.41
C THR A 133 18.08 14.06 -33.86
N ALA A 134 17.88 15.12 -34.65
CA ALA A 134 18.59 15.35 -35.90
C ALA A 134 20.02 15.82 -35.59
#